data_AF-A0A2A6C2C7-F1
#
_entry.id   AF-A0A2A6C2C7-F1
#
_cell.length_a   1.000
_cell.length_b   1.000
_cell.length_c   1.000
_cell.angle_alpha   90.00
_cell.angle_beta   90.00
_cell.angle_gamma   90.00
#
_symmetry.space_group_name_H-M   'P 1'
#
loop_
_entity.id
_entity.type
_entity.pdbx_description
1 polymer ?
#
loop_
_entity_poly.entity_id
_entity_poly.type
_entity_poly.pdbx_seq_one_letter_code
_entity_poly.pdbx_strand_id
1 'polypeptide(L)'
;MSSSSSSPLLLALLFLFLSSFLASARLISEDVVIIEEKVDTTPQESNNDETCEVNNNKSLGAIMEKVCEICHDMISDRQPNTRAICRSNCFKNDQFRSCLRLFAPQQTRATRHHHHSSKN
;
A
#
# COMPACT_ATOMS: atom_id res chain seq x y z
N MET A 1 42.21 35.97 -22.81
CA MET A 1 40.94 35.38 -22.35
C MET A 1 40.54 34.35 -23.38
N SER A 2 40.51 33.07 -23.01
CA SER A 2 40.50 31.93 -23.93
C SER A 2 39.19 31.84 -24.73
N SER A 3 39.29 31.93 -26.05
CA SER A 3 38.20 31.61 -26.98
C SER A 3 38.00 30.10 -27.00
N SER A 4 37.04 29.59 -26.24
CA SER A 4 36.64 28.20 -26.30
C SER A 4 35.86 27.95 -27.59
N SER A 5 36.53 27.44 -28.62
CA SER A 5 35.93 26.93 -29.85
C SER A 5 35.17 25.64 -29.53
N SER A 6 33.91 25.76 -29.14
CA SER A 6 33.03 24.60 -28.93
C SER A 6 32.83 23.87 -30.26
N SER A 7 33.37 22.65 -30.37
CA SER A 7 33.22 21.81 -31.57
C SER A 7 31.73 21.47 -31.79
N PRO A 8 31.23 21.48 -33.04
CA PRO A 8 29.82 21.19 -33.34
C PRO A 8 29.41 19.78 -32.89
N LEU A 9 30.38 18.86 -32.80
CA LEU A 9 30.20 17.52 -32.25
C LEU A 9 29.83 17.52 -30.77
N LEU A 10 30.40 18.44 -29.99
CA LEU A 10 30.15 18.53 -28.55
C LEU A 10 28.73 19.06 -28.28
N LEU A 11 28.28 20.03 -29.09
CA LEU A 11 26.89 20.50 -29.06
C LEU A 11 25.90 19.40 -29.45
N ALA A 12 26.18 18.65 -30.52
CA ALA A 12 25.32 17.55 -30.96
C ALA A 12 25.18 16.45 -29.88
N LEU A 13 26.28 16.09 -29.21
CA LEU A 13 26.24 15.12 -28.11
C LEU A 13 25.40 15.63 -26.94
N LEU A 14 25.55 16.90 -26.54
CA LEU A 14 24.73 17.49 -25.47
C LEU A 14 23.24 17.46 -25.82
N PHE A 15 22.85 17.77 -27.07
CA PHE A 15 21.46 17.67 -27.50
C PHE A 15 20.91 16.24 -27.44
N LEU A 16 21.70 15.22 -27.80
CA LEU A 16 21.30 13.81 -27.71
C LEU A 16 21.16 13.33 -26.26
N PHE A 17 22.04 13.76 -25.37
CA PHE A 17 21.89 13.48 -23.94
C PHE A 17 20.66 14.17 -23.38
N LEU A 18 20.45 15.46 -23.70
CA LEU A 18 19.29 16.22 -23.21
C LEU A 18 17.97 15.66 -23.71
N SER A 19 17.89 15.22 -24.97
CA SER A 19 16.69 14.58 -25.52
C SER A 19 16.40 13.22 -24.88
N SER A 20 17.45 12.43 -24.61
CA SER A 20 17.32 11.15 -23.89
C SER A 20 16.87 11.38 -22.44
N PHE A 21 17.46 12.35 -21.73
CA PHE A 21 17.04 12.75 -20.38
C PHE A 21 15.60 13.31 -20.35
N LEU A 22 15.20 14.12 -21.33
CA LEU A 22 13.81 14.60 -21.44
C LEU A 22 12.83 13.47 -21.74
N ALA A 23 13.23 12.47 -22.54
CA ALA A 23 12.42 11.28 -22.79
C ALA A 23 12.28 10.42 -21.53
N SER A 24 13.36 10.27 -20.75
CA SER A 24 13.32 9.57 -19.46
C SER A 24 12.54 10.33 -18.38
N ALA A 25 12.57 11.67 -18.40
CA ALA A 25 11.78 12.50 -17.48
C ALA A 25 10.26 12.37 -17.72
N ARG A 26 9.84 11.88 -18.90
CA ARG A 26 8.42 11.56 -19.20
C ARG A 26 7.98 10.21 -18.65
N LEU A 27 8.90 9.36 -18.17
CA LEU A 27 8.59 8.05 -17.58
C LEU A 27 8.43 8.06 -16.06
N ILE A 28 8.52 9.22 -15.40
CA ILE A 28 8.33 9.35 -13.93
C ILE A 28 7.04 10.14 -13.61
N SER A 29 6.11 10.24 -14.56
CA SER A 29 4.85 10.97 -14.41
C SER A 29 3.64 10.06 -14.53
N GLU A 30 3.67 8.92 -13.86
CA GLU A 30 2.49 8.11 -13.54
C GLU A 30 2.55 7.62 -12.08
N ASP A 31 2.90 8.48 -11.12
CA ASP A 31 2.69 8.18 -9.68
C ASP A 31 2.60 9.48 -8.83
N VAL A 32 1.93 10.51 -9.34
CA VAL A 32 1.43 11.59 -8.48
C VAL A 32 0.01 11.23 -8.07
N VAL A 33 -0.11 10.79 -6.82
CA VAL A 33 -1.36 10.62 -6.09
C VAL A 33 -2.05 11.98 -6.00
N ILE A 34 -3.01 12.22 -6.89
CA ILE A 34 -4.05 13.22 -6.66
C ILE A 34 -5.08 12.53 -5.76
N ILE A 35 -5.11 12.91 -4.47
CA ILE A 35 -6.29 12.70 -3.64
C ILE A 35 -7.31 13.74 -4.12
N GLU A 36 -8.00 13.43 -5.22
CA GLU A 36 -9.31 14.02 -5.49
C GLU A 36 -10.33 13.07 -4.90
N GLU A 37 -11.22 13.62 -4.08
CA GLU A 37 -12.38 12.96 -3.54
C GLU A 37 -13.34 12.60 -4.69
N LYS A 38 -13.04 11.50 -5.38
CA LYS A 38 -13.98 10.72 -6.14
C LYS A 38 -13.59 9.27 -5.91
N VAL A 39 -14.38 8.59 -5.10
CA VAL A 39 -14.28 7.14 -4.89
C VAL A 39 -14.66 6.44 -6.19
N ASP A 40 -13.75 6.50 -7.17
CA ASP A 40 -13.78 5.68 -8.36
C ASP A 40 -13.07 4.39 -8.01
N THR A 41 -13.88 3.45 -7.51
CA THR A 41 -13.50 2.05 -7.42
C THR A 41 -13.26 1.56 -8.84
N THR A 42 -12.02 1.66 -9.31
CA THR A 42 -11.55 0.82 -10.40
C THR A 42 -11.69 -0.63 -9.92
N PRO A 43 -12.46 -1.48 -10.64
CA PRO A 43 -12.52 -2.90 -10.32
C PRO A 43 -11.14 -3.50 -10.63
N GLN A 44 -10.28 -3.59 -9.61
CA GLN A 44 -9.15 -4.50 -9.69
C GLN A 44 -9.76 -5.90 -9.72
N GLU A 45 -9.73 -6.48 -10.92
CA GLU A 45 -10.23 -7.80 -11.26
C GLU A 45 -9.93 -8.81 -10.15
N SER A 46 -10.97 -9.17 -9.42
CA SER A 46 -10.97 -10.25 -8.45
C SER A 46 -12.26 -10.99 -8.64
N ASN A 47 -12.23 -11.87 -9.64
CA ASN A 47 -13.24 -12.91 -9.86
C ASN A 47 -13.37 -13.74 -8.59
N ASN A 48 -14.33 -13.38 -7.74
CA ASN A 48 -15.06 -14.19 -6.76
C ASN A 48 -16.22 -13.32 -6.24
N ASP A 49 -17.07 -12.87 -7.17
CA ASP A 49 -18.39 -12.32 -6.87
C ASP A 49 -19.32 -13.45 -6.45
N GLU A 50 -19.08 -14.01 -5.27
CA GLU A 50 -20.14 -14.51 -4.43
C GLU A 50 -20.49 -13.35 -3.49
N THR A 51 -21.67 -12.79 -3.67
CA THR A 51 -22.15 -11.55 -3.08
C THR A 51 -22.03 -11.54 -1.54
N CYS A 52 -20.90 -11.06 -1.04
CA CYS A 52 -20.71 -10.84 0.38
C CYS A 52 -21.64 -9.70 0.85
N GLU A 53 -22.58 -9.99 1.75
CA GLU A 53 -23.49 -9.00 2.36
C GLU A 53 -22.77 -7.84 3.10
N VAL A 54 -21.44 -7.97 3.32
CA VAL A 54 -20.58 -6.85 3.74
C VAL A 54 -20.65 -5.66 2.75
N ASN A 55 -21.11 -5.89 1.51
CA ASN A 55 -21.44 -4.85 0.53
C ASN A 55 -22.53 -3.86 0.98
N ASN A 56 -23.28 -4.12 2.06
CA ASN A 56 -24.21 -3.13 2.61
C ASN A 56 -23.49 -1.86 3.10
N ASN A 57 -22.19 -1.94 3.39
CA ASN A 57 -21.32 -0.81 3.68
C ASN A 57 -20.05 -0.87 2.84
N LYS A 58 -20.08 -0.31 1.63
CA LYS A 58 -18.93 -0.25 0.70
C LYS A 58 -17.65 0.24 1.38
N SER A 59 -17.76 1.23 2.28
CA SER A 59 -16.63 1.76 3.05
C SER A 59 -16.01 0.73 3.99
N LEU A 60 -16.82 -0.13 4.63
CA LEU A 60 -16.30 -1.19 5.49
C LEU A 60 -15.55 -2.24 4.67
N GLY A 61 -16.12 -2.65 3.53
CA GLY A 61 -15.46 -3.57 2.60
C GLY A 61 -14.10 -3.05 2.12
N ALA A 62 -14.00 -1.76 1.79
CA ALA A 62 -12.75 -1.13 1.39
C ALA A 62 -11.68 -1.14 2.50
N ILE A 63 -12.08 -0.92 3.76
CA ILE A 63 -11.16 -1.03 4.91
C ILE A 63 -10.67 -2.47 5.06
N MET A 64 -11.58 -3.46 4.94
CA MET A 64 -11.22 -4.87 5.04
C MET A 64 -10.25 -5.30 3.93
N GLU A 65 -10.47 -4.83 2.70
CA GLU A 65 -9.53 -5.02 1.59
C GLU A 65 -8.16 -4.44 1.93
N LYS A 66 -8.13 -3.20 2.44
CA LYS A 66 -6.89 -2.53 2.77
C LYS A 66 -6.10 -3.25 3.87
N VAL A 67 -6.80 -3.81 4.85
CA VAL A 67 -6.20 -4.68 5.87
C VAL A 67 -5.52 -5.89 5.23
N CYS A 68 -6.17 -6.54 4.26
CA CYS A 68 -5.61 -7.70 3.57
C CYS A 68 -4.39 -7.36 2.71
N GLU A 69 -4.39 -6.20 2.04
CA GLU A 69 -3.23 -5.70 1.27
C GLU A 69 -2.02 -5.48 2.18
N ILE A 70 -2.17 -4.64 3.21
CA ILE A 70 -1.06 -4.31 4.10
C ILE A 70 -0.56 -5.57 4.82
N CYS A 71 -1.47 -6.47 5.21
CA CYS A 71 -1.10 -7.75 5.79
C CYS A 71 -0.25 -8.60 4.84
N HIS A 72 -0.64 -8.68 3.57
CA HIS A 72 0.15 -9.38 2.55
C HIS A 72 1.53 -8.75 2.41
N ASP A 73 1.64 -7.43 2.30
CA ASP A 73 2.93 -6.75 2.15
C ASP A 73 3.88 -7.05 3.31
N MET A 74 3.36 -7.17 4.53
CA MET A 74 4.17 -7.48 5.72
C MET A 74 4.62 -8.94 5.82
N ILE A 75 3.91 -9.90 5.19
CA ILE A 75 4.16 -11.34 5.39
C ILE A 75 4.33 -12.13 4.08
N SER A 76 4.38 -11.46 2.94
CA SER A 76 4.43 -12.04 1.59
C SER A 76 5.59 -13.02 1.41
N ASP A 77 6.75 -12.74 2.00
CA ASP A 77 7.93 -13.62 1.98
C ASP A 77 7.64 -15.03 2.53
N ARG A 78 6.73 -15.13 3.51
CA ARG A 78 6.36 -16.38 4.16
C ARG A 78 5.05 -16.95 3.65
N GLN A 79 4.11 -16.09 3.27
CA GLN A 79 2.77 -16.46 2.83
C GLN A 79 2.35 -15.56 1.65
N PRO A 80 2.76 -15.91 0.41
CA PRO A 80 2.54 -15.06 -0.76
C PRO A 80 1.04 -14.93 -1.11
N ASN A 81 0.23 -15.94 -0.84
CA ASN A 81 -1.21 -15.91 -1.16
C ASN A 81 -2.07 -15.27 -0.06
N THR A 82 -1.47 -14.58 0.92
CA THR A 82 -2.18 -14.01 2.07
C THR A 82 -3.33 -13.11 1.66
N ARG A 83 -3.16 -12.23 0.65
CA ARG A 83 -4.21 -11.30 0.22
C ARG A 83 -5.48 -12.04 -0.21
N ALA A 84 -5.33 -13.04 -1.08
CA ALA A 84 -6.45 -13.82 -1.59
C ALA A 84 -7.15 -14.63 -0.49
N ILE A 85 -6.38 -15.29 0.37
CA ILE A 85 -6.92 -16.08 1.49
C ILE A 85 -7.64 -15.16 2.49
N CYS A 86 -7.08 -13.98 2.78
CA CYS A 86 -7.67 -12.99 3.68
C CYS A 86 -9.06 -12.52 3.21
N ARG A 87 -9.24 -12.33 1.90
CA ARG A 87 -10.52 -11.93 1.29
C ARG A 87 -11.56 -13.06 1.19
N SER A 88 -11.13 -14.31 1.31
CA SER A 88 -12.00 -15.48 1.13
C SER A 88 -13.14 -15.52 2.16
N ASN A 89 -14.25 -16.17 1.80
CA ASN A 89 -15.40 -16.35 2.69
C ASN A 89 -15.88 -15.02 3.32
N CYS A 90 -15.92 -13.94 2.55
CA CYS A 90 -16.36 -12.62 3.01
C CYS A 90 -15.63 -12.11 4.26
N PHE A 91 -14.30 -12.27 4.30
CA PHE A 91 -13.45 -11.91 5.45
C PHE A 91 -13.78 -12.70 6.74
N LYS A 92 -14.66 -13.70 6.68
CA LYS A 92 -15.00 -14.60 7.79
C LYS A 92 -14.06 -15.80 7.82
N ASN A 93 -12.77 -15.52 7.98
CA ASN A 93 -11.73 -16.53 8.04
C ASN A 93 -10.67 -16.14 9.09
N ASP A 94 -9.88 -17.12 9.53
CA ASP A 94 -8.85 -16.89 10.55
C ASP A 94 -7.68 -16.05 10.04
N GLN A 95 -7.47 -16.00 8.73
CA GLN A 95 -6.40 -15.20 8.15
C GLN A 95 -6.70 -13.70 8.26
N PHE A 96 -7.94 -13.29 7.96
CA PHE A 96 -8.40 -11.92 8.20
C PHE A 96 -8.28 -11.53 9.67
N ARG A 97 -8.69 -12.41 10.59
CA ARG A 97 -8.58 -12.18 12.04
C ARG A 97 -7.12 -12.05 12.48
N SER A 98 -6.22 -12.83 11.89
CA SER A 98 -4.79 -12.75 12.16
C SER A 98 -4.17 -11.47 11.61
N CYS A 99 -4.57 -11.04 10.40
CA CYS A 99 -4.19 -9.76 9.83
C CYS A 99 -4.63 -8.58 10.71
N LEU A 100 -5.86 -8.60 11.25
CA LEU A 100 -6.32 -7.56 12.18
C LEU A 100 -5.47 -7.45 13.45
N ARG A 101 -4.90 -8.55 13.95
CA ARG A 101 -4.04 -8.53 15.14
C ARG A 101 -2.73 -7.78 14.91
N LEU A 102 -2.27 -7.65 13.66
CA LEU A 102 -1.08 -6.86 13.34
C LEU A 102 -1.29 -5.37 13.63
N PHE A 103 -2.54 -4.90 13.54
CA PHE A 103 -2.93 -3.51 13.81
C PHE A 103 -3.45 -3.30 15.24
N ALA A 104 -3.66 -4.38 16.00
CA ALA A 104 -4.11 -4.27 17.37
C ALA A 104 -3.01 -3.70 18.26
N PRO A 105 -3.33 -2.81 19.22
CA PRO A 105 -2.35 -2.37 20.19
C PRO A 105 -1.82 -3.60 20.93
N GLN A 106 -0.49 -3.72 20.99
CA GLN A 106 0.13 -4.72 21.83
C GLN A 106 -0.34 -4.43 23.25
N GLN A 107 -1.17 -5.31 23.82
CA GLN A 107 -1.46 -5.25 25.24
C GLN A 107 -0.14 -5.54 25.95
N THR A 108 0.62 -4.48 26.23
CA THR A 108 1.62 -4.53 27.27
C THR A 108 0.84 -5.05 28.47
N ARG A 109 1.21 -6.25 28.93
CA ARG A 109 0.76 -6.73 30.22
C ARG A 109 1.28 -5.69 31.20
N ALA A 110 0.47 -4.67 31.49
CA ALA A 110 0.65 -3.87 32.66
C ALA A 110 0.61 -4.88 33.79
N THR A 111 1.79 -5.24 34.29
CA THR A 111 1.93 -5.90 35.57
C THR A 111 1.12 -5.06 36.52
N ARG A 112 -0.10 -5.52 36.82
CA ARG A 112 -0.84 -5.07 37.99
C ARG A 112 0.04 -5.45 39.17
N HIS A 113 0.96 -4.56 39.53
CA HIS A 113 1.38 -4.45 40.91
C HIS A 113 0.11 -4.07 41.65
N HIS A 114 -0.54 -5.09 42.22
CA HIS A 114 -1.58 -4.92 43.21
C HIS A 114 -0.99 -4.02 44.31
N HIS A 115 -1.35 -2.74 44.29
CA HIS A 115 -1.21 -1.91 45.47
C HIS A 115 -2.24 -2.43 46.47
N HIS A 116 -1.78 -3.33 47.36
CA HIS A 116 -2.52 -3.70 48.55
C HIS A 116 -2.61 -2.47 49.44
N SER A 117 -3.64 -1.65 49.23
CA SER A 117 -3.98 -0.56 50.13
C SER A 117 -4.54 -1.18 51.40
N SER A 118 -3.75 -1.11 52.47
CA SER A 118 -4.17 -1.46 53.83
C SER A 118 -5.41 -0.63 54.18
N LYS A 119 -6.51 -1.33 54.48
CA LYS A 119 -7.63 -0.77 55.22
C LYS A 119 -7.96 -1.74 56.37
N ASN A 120 -7.98 -1.14 57.56
CA ASN A 120 -8.14 -1.68 58.92
C ASN A 120 -6.92 -2.36 59.54
#